data_AF-A0A9D8PVW4-F1
#
_entry.id   AF-A0A9D8PVW4-F1
#
_cell.length_a   1.000
_cell.length_b   1.000
_cell.length_c   1.000
_cell.angle_alpha   90.00
_cell.angle_beta   90.00
_cell.angle_gamma   90.00
#
_symmetry.space_group_name_H-M   'P 1'
#
loop_
_entity.id
_entity.type
_entity.pdbx_description
1 polymer ?
#
loop_
_entity_poly.entity_id
_entity_poly.type
_entity_poly.pdbx_seq_one_letter_code
_entity_poly.pdbx_strand_id
1 'polypeptide(L)' 'VSHQQEVGAGYFDDVTMVIQGGASSVTALTGSTEEAQFQPGKAA' A
#
# COMPACT_ATOMS: atom_id res chain seq x y z
N VAL A 1 0.90 -0.30 -14.23
CA VAL A 1 1.17 1.02 -13.61
C VAL A 1 0.61 0.95 -12.20
N SER A 2 1.37 1.39 -11.21
CA SER A 2 0.99 1.33 -9.79
C SER A 2 0.57 2.73 -9.34
N HIS A 3 -0.72 3.03 -9.49
CA HIS A 3 -1.28 4.35 -9.23
C HIS A 3 -1.50 4.63 -7.75
N GLN A 4 -1.80 3.61 -6.93
CA GLN A 4 -1.99 3.78 -5.49
C GLN A 4 -0.67 4.21 -4.84
N GLN A 5 0.44 3.59 -5.24
CA GLN A 5 1.77 4.05 -4.83
C GLN A 5 2.06 5.47 -5.31
N GLU A 6 1.78 5.78 -6.58
CA GLU A 6 2.04 7.10 -7.19
C GLU A 6 1.36 8.24 -6.44
N VAL A 7 0.11 8.05 -6.00
CA VAL A 7 -0.64 9.07 -5.26
C VAL A 7 -0.37 9.06 -3.75
N GLY A 8 0.61 8.28 -3.29
CA GLY A 8 1.08 8.29 -1.92
C GLY A 8 0.27 7.42 -0.95
N ALA A 9 -0.48 6.41 -1.41
CA ALA A 9 -1.18 5.48 -0.50
C ALA A 9 -0.22 4.86 0.52
N GLY A 10 1.00 4.49 0.11
CA GLY A 10 2.02 3.97 1.04
C GLY A 10 2.50 5.00 2.07
N TYR A 11 2.66 6.25 1.65
CA TYR A 11 3.01 7.33 2.58
C TYR A 11 1.94 7.52 3.67
N PHE A 12 0.66 7.49 3.30
CA PHE A 12 -0.42 7.64 4.28
C PHE A 12 -0.64 6.38 5.14
N ASP A 13 -0.32 5.19 4.63
CA ASP A 13 -0.26 3.97 5.44
C ASP A 13 0.84 4.07 6.51
N ASP A 14 2.03 4.53 6.16
CA ASP A 14 3.13 4.75 7.12
C ASP A 14 2.74 5.77 8.20
N VAL A 15 2.13 6.89 7.82
CA VAL A 15 1.60 7.89 8.77
C VAL A 15 0.56 7.26 9.71
N THR A 16 -0.35 6.45 9.17
CA THR A 16 -1.39 5.77 9.95
C THR A 16 -0.78 4.79 10.96
N MET A 17 0.20 4.01 10.53
CA MET A 17 0.95 3.09 11.39
C MET A 17 1.68 3.84 12.51
N VAL A 18 2.35 4.95 12.20
CA VAL A 18 3.03 5.78 13.22
C VAL A 18 2.02 6.33 14.24
N ILE A 19 0.90 6.90 13.79
CA ILE A 19 -0.13 7.47 14.67
C ILE A 19 -0.73 6.40 15.58
N GLN A 20 -0.94 5.19 15.06
CA GLN A 20 -1.59 4.09 15.78
C GLN A 20 -0.60 3.17 16.51
N GLY A 21 0.66 3.58 16.65
CA GLY A 21 1.67 2.79 17.38
C GLY A 21 1.95 1.43 16.73
N GLY A 22 1.83 1.33 15.41
CA GLY A 22 2.07 0.12 14.63
C GLY A 22 0.94 -0.90 14.65
N ALA A 23 -0.23 -0.56 15.19
CA ALA A 23 -1.35 -1.50 15.38
C ALA A 23 -2.53 -1.27 14.42
N SER A 24 -2.31 -0.57 13.30
CA SER A 24 -3.39 -0.35 12.33
C SER A 24 -3.78 -1.64 11.62
N SER A 25 -5.09 -1.88 11.52
CA SER A 25 -5.66 -2.97 10.71
C SER A 25 -6.36 -2.46 9.44
N VAL A 26 -6.26 -1.16 9.16
CA VAL A 26 -7.03 -0.48 8.10
C VAL A 26 -6.14 0.31 7.14
N THR A 27 -4.90 -0.13 6.92
CA THR A 27 -4.01 0.38 5.86
C THR A 27 -4.56 0.05 4.48
N ALA A 28 -4.31 0.90 3.49
CA ALA A 28 -4.89 0.84 2.16
C ALA A 28 -4.19 -0.15 1.21
N LEU A 29 -2.87 -0.29 1.30
CA LEU A 29 -2.10 -1.09 0.33
C LEU A 29 -2.19 -2.59 0.59
N THR A 30 -2.20 -2.99 1.86
CA THR A 30 -2.31 -4.41 2.24
C THR A 30 -3.63 -4.98 1.73
N GLY A 31 -3.58 -5.99 0.86
CA GLY A 31 -4.76 -6.62 0.26
C GLY A 31 -5.36 -5.88 -0.93
N SER A 32 -4.71 -4.82 -1.44
CA SER A 32 -5.22 -4.07 -2.60
C SER A 32 -5.04 -4.86 -3.91
N THR A 33 -5.83 -4.53 -4.94
CA THR A 33 -5.66 -5.13 -6.27
C THR A 33 -4.30 -4.76 -6.89
N GLU A 34 -3.75 -3.60 -6.53
CA GLU A 34 -2.44 -3.15 -6.97
C GLU A 34 -1.33 -4.06 -6.42
N GLU A 35 -1.37 -4.38 -5.13
CA GLU A 35 -0.45 -5.33 -4.50
C GLU A 35 -0.53 -6.73 -5.15
N ALA A 36 -1.75 -7.19 -5.46
CA ALA A 36 -1.98 -8.53 -6.00
C ALA A 36 -1.62 -8.67 -7.50
N GLN A 37 -1.76 -7.61 -8.29
CA GLN A 37 -1.77 -7.70 -9.75
C GLN A 37 -0.68 -6.87 -10.45
N PHE A 38 0.00 -5.95 -9.75
CA PHE A 38 0.90 -4.96 -10.39
C PHE A 38 2.32 -4.92 -9.79
N GLN A 39 2.91 -6.08 -9.52
CA GLN A 39 4.30 -6.19 -9.06
C GLN A 39 5.32 -6.08 -10.21
N PRO A 40 6.40 -5.28 -10.05
CA PRO A 40 7.47 -5.21 -11.03
C PRO A 40 8.25 -6.54 -11.02
N GLY A 41 8.01 -7.39 -12.02
CA GLY A 41 8.68 -8.70 -12.17
C GLY A 41 7.73 -9.89 -12.35
N LYS A 42 6.42 -9.68 -12.32
CA LYS A 42 5.41 -10.71 -12.63
C LYS A 42 4.65 -10.40 -13.93
N ALA A 43 5.35 -9.86 -14.91
CA ALA A 43 4.95 -9.96 -16.31
C ALA A 43 5.77 -11.11 -16.90
N ALA A 44 5.09 -12.08 -17.53
CA ALA A 44 5.68 -13.29 -18.10
C ALA A 44 6.83 -12.99 -19.09
#